data_AF-A0A1Z7Z502-F1
#
_entry.id   AF-A0A1Z7Z502-F1
#
_cell.length_a   1.000
_cell.length_b   1.000
_cell.length_c   1.000
_cell.angle_alpha   90.00
_cell.angle_beta   90.00
_cell.angle_gamma   90.00
#
_symmetry.space_group_name_H-M   'P 1'
#
loop_
_entity.id
_entity.type
_entity.pdbx_description
1 polymer ?
#
loop_
_entity_poly.entity_id
_entity_poly.type
_entity_poly.pdbx_seq_one_letter_code
_entity_poly.pdbx_strand_id
1 'polypeptide(L)'
;MADESTPSTTKAADIFSRGSLKLTYDLIRPQNALLALNVRNIIGGEPLLKEASQQNNPHSDYFRVTLDSFQVRSIVEALIAQVSAAGESNPGQAIIAKALIEDWTSLARKMFSELPANEES
;
A
#
# COMPACT_ATOMS: atom_id res chain seq x y z
N MET A 1 21.82 -27.10 9.90
CA MET A 1 20.77 -26.55 10.76
C MET A 1 20.62 -25.09 10.38
N ALA A 2 19.66 -24.79 9.51
CA ALA A 2 19.26 -23.42 9.21
C ALA A 2 17.96 -23.19 9.99
N ASP A 3 17.93 -22.13 10.79
CA ASP A 3 16.83 -21.78 11.67
C ASP A 3 15.61 -21.36 10.82
N GLU A 4 14.59 -22.20 10.82
CA GLU A 4 13.35 -22.05 10.06
C GLU A 4 12.34 -21.19 10.83
N SER A 5 12.70 -19.95 11.19
CA SER A 5 11.82 -19.07 11.99
C SER A 5 12.02 -17.57 11.78
N THR A 6 12.56 -17.10 10.65
CA THR A 6 12.40 -15.67 10.30
C THR A 6 11.08 -15.48 9.54
N PRO A 7 10.05 -14.81 10.13
CA PRO A 7 8.82 -14.53 9.42
C PRO A 7 9.14 -13.71 8.17
N SER A 8 8.65 -14.16 7.02
CA SER A 8 8.76 -13.42 5.74
C SER A 8 8.34 -11.97 5.95
N THR A 9 9.29 -11.04 5.89
CA THR A 9 9.08 -9.60 6.11
C THR A 9 8.04 -9.01 5.16
N THR A 10 7.72 -9.67 4.06
CA THR A 10 6.75 -9.25 3.03
C THR A 10 5.27 -9.39 3.40
N LYS A 11 4.92 -9.91 4.58
CA LYS A 11 3.51 -10.11 4.99
C LYS A 11 2.92 -9.02 5.90
N ALA A 12 3.70 -8.00 6.27
CA ALA A 12 3.18 -6.96 7.16
C ALA A 12 2.23 -6.00 6.41
N ALA A 13 1.17 -5.53 7.08
CA ALA A 13 0.15 -4.68 6.47
C ALA A 13 0.69 -3.31 5.99
N ASP A 14 1.84 -2.88 6.46
CA ASP A 14 2.57 -1.67 6.03
C ASP A 14 3.54 -1.91 4.88
N ILE A 15 3.60 -3.12 4.32
CA ILE A 15 4.55 -3.48 3.28
C ILE A 15 3.83 -3.72 1.96
N PHE A 16 4.17 -2.90 0.97
CA PHE A 16 3.53 -2.88 -0.34
C PHE A 16 4.54 -3.20 -1.43
N SER A 17 4.11 -3.94 -2.45
CA SER A 17 4.91 -4.16 -3.65
C SER A 17 5.07 -2.88 -4.46
N ARG A 18 6.13 -2.79 -5.27
CA ARG A 18 6.28 -1.72 -6.28
C ARG A 18 5.05 -1.61 -7.19
N GLY A 19 4.47 -2.75 -7.57
CA GLY A 19 3.31 -2.82 -8.46
C GLY A 19 2.06 -2.22 -7.85
N SER A 20 1.72 -2.58 -6.60
CA SER A 20 0.54 -2.04 -5.91
C SER A 20 0.67 -0.55 -5.64
N LEU A 21 1.86 -0.05 -5.29
CA LEU A 21 2.10 1.40 -5.14
C LEU A 21 1.97 2.14 -6.48
N LYS A 22 2.49 1.58 -7.58
CA LYS A 22 2.36 2.20 -8.91
C LYS A 22 0.91 2.27 -9.37
N LEU A 23 0.15 1.18 -9.21
CA LEU A 23 -1.27 1.16 -9.53
C LEU A 23 -2.07 2.14 -8.65
N THR A 24 -1.73 2.22 -7.36
CA THR A 24 -2.32 3.22 -6.45
C THR A 24 -2.07 4.64 -6.97
N TYR A 25 -0.81 4.97 -7.30
CA TYR A 25 -0.44 6.26 -7.89
C TYR A 25 -1.26 6.58 -9.15
N ASP A 26 -1.30 5.65 -10.11
CA ASP A 26 -1.98 5.86 -11.39
C ASP A 26 -3.48 6.09 -11.20
N LEU A 27 -4.11 5.38 -10.26
CA LEU A 27 -5.55 5.49 -9.99
C LEU A 27 -5.94 6.78 -9.26
N ILE A 28 -5.15 7.25 -8.30
CA ILE A 28 -5.53 8.41 -7.47
C ILE A 28 -5.05 9.76 -8.04
N ARG A 29 -4.03 9.75 -8.91
CA ARG A 29 -3.43 10.97 -9.49
C ARG A 29 -4.43 11.93 -10.13
N PRO A 30 -5.45 11.49 -10.89
CA PRO A 30 -6.40 12.42 -11.51
C PRO A 30 -7.23 13.21 -10.49
N GLN A 31 -7.44 12.66 -9.28
CA GLN A 31 -8.26 13.28 -8.23
C GLN A 31 -7.42 14.07 -7.23
N ASN A 32 -6.25 13.55 -6.88
CA ASN A 32 -5.37 14.16 -5.88
C ASN A 32 -3.89 13.97 -6.25
N ALA A 33 -3.34 14.94 -6.99
CA ALA A 33 -1.96 14.89 -7.46
C ALA A 33 -0.91 14.92 -6.32
N LEU A 34 -1.20 15.61 -5.22
CA LEU A 34 -0.30 15.69 -4.06
C LEU A 34 -0.22 14.34 -3.34
N LEU A 35 -1.37 13.71 -3.09
CA LEU A 35 -1.42 12.39 -2.48
C LEU A 35 -0.74 11.33 -3.37
N ALA A 36 -0.96 11.40 -4.67
CA ALA A 36 -0.25 10.56 -5.63
C ALA A 36 1.27 10.77 -5.56
N LEU A 37 1.74 12.02 -5.50
CA LEU A 37 3.17 12.31 -5.33
C LEU A 37 3.74 11.65 -4.06
N ASN A 38 3.00 11.66 -2.94
CA ASN A 38 3.42 10.99 -1.72
C ASN A 38 3.59 9.48 -1.93
N VAL A 39 2.64 8.82 -2.60
CA VAL A 39 2.76 7.39 -2.97
C VAL A 39 3.97 7.15 -3.89
N ARG A 40 4.20 8.04 -4.87
CA ARG A 40 5.37 7.95 -5.77
C ARG A 40 6.69 8.10 -5.02
N ASN A 41 6.74 8.94 -3.99
CA ASN A 41 7.96 9.15 -3.20
C ASN A 41 8.34 7.89 -2.42
N ILE A 42 7.38 7.04 -2.02
CA ILE A 42 7.65 5.73 -1.42
C ILE A 42 8.40 4.83 -2.43
N ILE A 43 7.93 4.79 -3.68
CA ILE A 43 8.52 4.00 -4.77
C ILE A 43 9.95 4.46 -5.12
N GLY A 44 10.24 5.74 -4.91
CA GLY A 44 11.56 6.35 -5.12
C GLY A 44 12.52 6.19 -3.94
N GLY A 45 12.06 5.65 -2.81
CA GLY A 45 12.90 5.33 -1.66
C GLY A 45 13.68 4.02 -1.84
N GLU A 46 14.39 3.62 -0.78
CA GLU A 46 15.12 2.36 -0.74
C GLU A 46 14.14 1.19 -0.53
N PRO A 47 14.15 0.15 -1.40
CA PRO A 47 13.34 -1.04 -1.20
C PRO A 47 13.81 -1.83 0.03
N LEU A 48 12.92 -2.63 0.59
CA LEU A 48 13.26 -3.57 1.66
C LEU A 48 14.25 -4.62 1.15
N LEU A 49 15.18 -5.03 2.03
CA LEU A 49 16.14 -6.09 1.75
C LEU A 49 15.41 -7.36 1.33
N LYS A 50 15.90 -7.95 0.23
CA LYS A 50 15.39 -9.20 -0.32
C LYS A 50 16.29 -10.36 0.07
N GLU A 51 15.71 -11.55 0.09
CA GLU A 51 16.46 -12.80 0.09
C GLU A 51 17.48 -12.82 -1.07
N ALA A 52 18.64 -13.45 -0.85
CA ALA A 52 19.75 -13.48 -1.81
C ALA A 52 19.32 -13.97 -3.21
N SER A 53 18.35 -14.89 -3.28
CA SER A 53 17.79 -15.44 -4.52
C SER A 53 16.94 -14.45 -5.34
N GLN A 54 16.57 -13.30 -4.76
CA GLN A 54 15.67 -12.29 -5.35
C GLN A 54 16.37 -10.95 -5.62
N GLN A 55 17.67 -10.83 -5.31
CA GLN A 55 18.41 -9.55 -5.38
C GLN A 55 18.40 -8.89 -6.77
N ASN A 56 18.36 -9.67 -7.86
CA ASN A 56 18.45 -9.15 -9.22
C ASN A 56 17.10 -8.81 -9.89
N ASN A 57 15.96 -8.93 -9.21
CA ASN A 57 14.65 -8.66 -9.80
C ASN A 57 13.99 -7.39 -9.21
N PRO A 58 14.12 -6.20 -9.82
CA PRO A 58 13.51 -4.98 -9.29
C PRO A 58 11.97 -5.01 -9.26
N HIS A 59 11.33 -5.92 -10.01
CA HIS A 59 9.88 -6.11 -9.95
C HIS A 59 9.42 -6.83 -8.67
N SER A 60 10.34 -7.44 -7.92
CA SER A 60 10.07 -8.00 -6.59
C SER A 60 10.37 -7.02 -5.45
N ASP A 61 10.57 -5.72 -5.74
CA ASP A 61 10.76 -4.71 -4.70
C ASP A 61 9.50 -4.54 -3.85
N TYR A 62 9.71 -4.51 -2.53
CA TYR A 62 8.71 -4.14 -1.55
C TYR A 62 9.17 -2.90 -0.78
N PHE A 63 8.22 -2.10 -0.34
CA PHE A 63 8.46 -0.85 0.35
C PHE A 63 7.60 -0.80 1.60
N ARG A 64 8.17 -0.27 2.68
CA ARG A 64 7.40 0.09 3.87
C ARG A 64 6.72 1.43 3.63
N VAL A 65 5.40 1.46 3.83
CA VAL A 65 4.61 2.68 3.80
C VAL A 65 4.77 3.42 5.12
N THR A 66 5.13 4.70 5.04
CA THR A 66 5.35 5.58 6.19
C THR A 66 4.38 6.77 6.21
N LEU A 67 3.29 6.67 5.46
CA LEU A 67 2.23 7.68 5.41
C LEU A 67 1.47 7.75 6.73
N ASP A 68 0.96 8.93 7.07
CA ASP A 68 0.09 9.10 8.24
C ASP A 68 -1.33 8.53 7.99
N SER A 69 -2.11 8.39 9.06
CA SER A 69 -3.45 7.78 9.00
C SER A 69 -4.44 8.58 8.16
N PHE A 70 -4.30 9.91 8.09
CA PHE A 70 -5.14 10.76 7.23
C PHE A 70 -4.81 10.53 5.76
N GLN A 71 -3.53 10.43 5.41
CA GLN A 71 -3.09 10.11 4.06
C GLN A 71 -3.56 8.72 3.63
N VAL A 72 -3.42 7.70 4.49
CA VAL A 72 -3.92 6.34 4.23
C VAL A 72 -5.44 6.36 4.01
N ARG A 73 -6.18 7.07 4.86
CA ARG A 73 -7.64 7.24 4.68
C ARG A 73 -7.98 7.90 3.34
N SER A 74 -7.31 8.99 2.98
CA SER A 74 -7.56 9.66 1.70
C SER A 74 -7.25 8.77 0.48
N ILE A 75 -6.28 7.85 0.58
CA ILE A 75 -6.01 6.87 -0.48
C ILE A 75 -7.19 5.91 -0.62
N VAL A 76 -7.69 5.35 0.49
CA VAL A 76 -8.85 4.45 0.47
C VAL A 76 -10.07 5.15 -0.13
N GLU A 77 -10.35 6.38 0.29
CA GLU A 77 -11.48 7.18 -0.23
C GLU A 77 -11.35 7.43 -1.75
N ALA A 78 -10.16 7.79 -2.23
CA ALA A 78 -9.91 7.99 -3.67
C ALA A 78 -10.06 6.70 -4.49
N LEU A 79 -9.64 5.56 -3.96
CA LEU A 79 -9.81 4.26 -4.62
C LEU A 79 -11.30 3.84 -4.66
N ILE A 80 -12.07 4.09 -3.59
CA ILE A 80 -13.52 3.87 -3.59
C ILE A 80 -14.20 4.73 -4.66
N ALA A 81 -13.81 6.00 -4.77
CA ALA A 81 -14.30 6.88 -5.82
C ALA A 81 -13.99 6.34 -7.23
N GLN A 82 -12.83 5.69 -7.42
CA GLN A 82 -12.50 5.04 -8.68
C GLN A 82 -13.33 3.80 -8.99
N VAL A 83 -13.67 2.99 -7.98
CA VAL A 83 -14.60 1.86 -8.17
C VAL A 83 -15.96 2.36 -8.66
N SER A 84 -16.47 3.43 -8.04
CA SER A 84 -17.74 4.04 -8.43
C SER A 84 -17.70 4.66 -9.83
N ALA A 85 -16.58 5.29 -10.20
CA ALA A 85 -16.42 5.92 -11.52
C ALA A 85 -16.17 4.92 -12.66
N ALA A 86 -15.51 3.79 -12.39
CA ALA A 86 -15.23 2.76 -13.40
C ALA A 86 -16.50 2.06 -13.91
N GLY A 87 -17.51 1.92 -13.04
CA GLY A 87 -18.81 1.31 -13.38
C GLY A 87 -18.68 -0.05 -14.08
N GLU A 88 -19.62 -0.35 -14.99
CA GLU A 88 -19.56 -1.53 -15.88
C GLU A 88 -18.58 -1.33 -17.05
N SER A 89 -18.12 -0.10 -17.29
CA SER A 89 -17.32 0.27 -18.45
C SER A 89 -15.85 -0.15 -18.34
N ASN A 90 -15.33 -0.30 -17.12
CA ASN A 90 -13.97 -0.80 -16.89
C ASN A 90 -13.88 -1.77 -15.69
N PRO A 91 -14.39 -3.01 -15.83
CA PRO A 91 -14.43 -3.98 -14.73
C PRO A 91 -13.03 -4.39 -14.26
N GLY A 92 -12.03 -4.41 -15.14
CA GLY A 92 -10.64 -4.72 -14.77
C GLY A 92 -10.07 -3.68 -13.81
N GLN A 93 -10.26 -2.39 -14.11
CA GLN A 93 -9.85 -1.31 -13.21
C GLN A 93 -10.60 -1.35 -11.88
N ALA A 94 -11.90 -1.68 -11.88
CA ALA A 94 -12.68 -1.82 -10.66
C ALA A 94 -12.18 -2.98 -9.78
N ILE A 95 -11.77 -4.11 -10.37
CA ILE A 95 -11.17 -5.23 -9.63
C ILE A 95 -9.84 -4.81 -9.00
N ILE A 96 -8.96 -4.14 -9.76
CA ILE A 96 -7.68 -3.64 -9.25
C ILE A 96 -7.91 -2.67 -8.09
N ALA A 97 -8.82 -1.71 -8.25
CA ALA A 97 -9.11 -0.74 -7.21
C ALA A 97 -9.66 -1.40 -5.93
N LYS A 98 -10.51 -2.44 -6.04
CA LYS A 98 -10.99 -3.21 -4.89
C LYS A 98 -9.86 -3.95 -4.17
N ALA A 99 -8.96 -4.62 -4.90
CA ALA A 99 -7.80 -5.28 -4.29
C ALA A 99 -6.91 -4.27 -3.53
N LEU A 100 -6.66 -3.10 -4.12
CA LEU A 100 -5.90 -2.05 -3.45
C LEU A 100 -6.63 -1.49 -2.22
N ILE A 101 -7.97 -1.35 -2.25
CA ILE A 101 -8.75 -0.95 -1.08
C ILE A 101 -8.53 -1.92 0.08
N GLU A 102 -8.50 -3.23 -0.18
CA GLU A 102 -8.24 -4.24 0.84
C GLU A 102 -6.83 -4.08 1.45
N ASP A 103 -5.80 -3.92 0.62
CA ASP A 103 -4.42 -3.70 1.07
C ASP A 103 -4.30 -2.45 1.96
N TRP A 104 -4.82 -1.31 1.48
CA TRP A 104 -4.76 -0.04 2.22
C TRP A 104 -5.64 -0.04 3.48
N THR A 105 -6.76 -0.76 3.47
CA THR A 105 -7.61 -0.94 4.66
C THR A 105 -6.91 -1.82 5.70
N SER A 106 -6.14 -2.82 5.27
CA SER A 106 -5.32 -3.63 6.17
C SER A 106 -4.30 -2.76 6.92
N LEU A 107 -3.61 -1.86 6.21
CA LEU A 107 -2.73 -0.87 6.83
C LEU A 107 -3.49 0.03 7.81
N ALA A 108 -4.64 0.58 7.41
CA ALA A 108 -5.44 1.44 8.27
C ALA A 108 -5.81 0.73 9.59
N ARG A 109 -6.25 -0.54 9.53
CA ARG A 109 -6.57 -1.35 10.71
C ARG A 109 -5.36 -1.54 11.62
N LYS A 110 -4.19 -1.82 11.05
CA LYS A 110 -2.92 -1.90 11.81
C LYS A 110 -2.67 -0.58 12.55
N MET A 111 -2.74 0.55 11.85
CA MET A 111 -2.52 1.88 12.45
C MET A 111 -3.50 2.17 13.59
N PHE A 112 -4.78 1.78 13.44
CA PHE A 112 -5.77 1.91 14.51
C PHE A 112 -5.47 1.01 15.71
N SER A 113 -5.00 -0.22 15.49
CA SER A 113 -4.64 -1.15 16.57
C SER A 113 -3.38 -0.74 17.34
N GLU A 114 -2.53 0.07 16.71
CA GLU A 114 -1.30 0.61 17.31
C GLU A 114 -1.51 1.98 17.97
N LEU A 115 -2.72 2.54 17.88
CA LEU A 115 -3.05 3.72 18.69
C LEU A 115 -2.97 3.31 20.17
N PRO A 116 -2.31 4.12 21.02
CA PRO A 116 -2.34 3.88 22.45
C PRO A 116 -3.81 3.82 22.90
N ALA A 117 -4.18 2.79 23.66
CA ALA A 117 -5.46 2.80 24.36
C ALA A 117 -5.51 4.10 25.15
N ASN A 118 -6.49 4.96 24.84
CA ASN A 118 -6.67 6.26 25.47
C ASN A 118 -6.22 6.18 26.94
N GLU A 119 -5.13 6.86 27.28
CA GLU A 119 -4.88 7.20 28.67
C GLU A 119 -5.98 8.20 29.03
N GLU A 120 -7.11 7.68 29.51
CA GLU A 120 -8.06 8.48 30.27
C GLU A 120 -7.27 9.05 31.47
N SER A 121 -7.08 10.37 31.49
CA SER A 121 -6.66 11.16 32.64
C SER A 121 -7.50 12.42 32.69
#